data_AF-A0A356T9W1-F1
#
_entry.id   AF-A0A356T9W1-F1
#
_cell.length_a   1.000
_cell.length_b   1.000
_cell.length_c   1.000
_cell.angle_alpha   90.00
_cell.angle_beta   90.00
_cell.angle_gamma   90.00
#
_symmetry.space_group_name_H-M   'P 1'
#
loop_
_entity.id
_entity.type
_entity.pdbx_description
1 polymer ?
#
loop_
_entity_poly.entity_id
_entity_poly.type
_entity_poly.pdbx_seq_one_letter_code
_entity_poly.pdbx_strand_id
1 'polypeptide(L)'
;MPGVCQSVLIVGRRFVDGGIASAAHVDLLAATDEDVIFVSNPLSLFPPLRLLLRREVRALRPANKRVVLFEPSADAAAVMGLDVMDVSRAGPTVEAAREAAMKSLRARKLRQLAEQLF
;
A
#
# COMPACT_ATOMS: atom_id res chain seq x y z
N MET A 1 2.10 -4.84 -15.56
CA MET A 1 0.67 -4.64 -15.85
C MET A 1 0.33 -4.95 -17.32
N PRO A 2 -0.74 -5.72 -17.62
CA PRO A 2 -1.24 -5.82 -18.99
C PRO A 2 -1.61 -4.47 -19.60
N GLY A 3 -1.41 -4.34 -20.90
CA GLY A 3 -1.48 -3.06 -21.59
C GLY A 3 -0.17 -2.25 -21.54
N VAL A 4 0.74 -2.55 -20.60
CA VAL A 4 2.06 -1.92 -20.49
C VAL A 4 3.19 -2.91 -20.81
N CYS A 5 3.15 -4.10 -20.20
CA CYS A 5 4.16 -5.14 -20.39
C CYS A 5 3.53 -6.43 -20.94
N GLN A 6 4.32 -7.19 -21.71
CA GLN A 6 3.96 -8.55 -22.14
C GLN A 6 3.95 -9.52 -20.95
N SER A 7 3.19 -10.62 -21.08
CA SER A 7 3.25 -11.71 -20.11
C SER A 7 4.63 -12.39 -20.12
N VAL A 8 5.07 -12.91 -18.98
CA VAL A 8 6.34 -13.63 -18.84
C VAL A 8 6.10 -15.13 -18.70
N LEU A 9 6.94 -15.96 -19.33
CA LEU A 9 6.89 -17.41 -19.18
C LEU A 9 7.86 -17.86 -18.08
N ILE A 10 7.36 -18.56 -17.07
CA ILE A 10 8.15 -19.11 -15.97
C ILE A 10 7.72 -20.57 -15.79
N VAL A 11 8.67 -21.52 -15.92
CA VAL A 11 8.44 -22.97 -15.78
C VAL A 11 7.19 -23.44 -16.58
N GLY A 12 7.11 -23.03 -17.85
CA GLY A 12 6.02 -23.42 -18.75
C GLY A 12 4.66 -22.75 -18.50
N ARG A 13 4.55 -21.81 -17.55
CA ARG A 13 3.31 -21.08 -17.24
C ARG A 13 3.47 -19.59 -17.55
N ARG A 14 2.41 -18.97 -18.08
CA ARG A 14 2.37 -17.52 -18.36
C ARG A 14 1.91 -16.75 -17.12
N PHE A 15 2.65 -15.70 -16.79
CA PHE A 15 2.38 -14.80 -15.68
C PHE A 15 2.19 -13.38 -16.18
N VAL A 16 1.27 -12.68 -15.52
CA VAL A 16 1.05 -11.25 -15.65
C VAL A 16 1.20 -10.62 -14.28
N ASP A 17 0.99 -9.32 -14.22
CA ASP A 17 1.05 -8.57 -12.97
C ASP A 17 0.06 -9.08 -11.92
N GLY A 18 0.54 -9.26 -10.69
CA GLY A 18 -0.28 -9.72 -9.57
C GLY A 18 -1.35 -8.72 -9.15
N GLY A 19 -1.20 -7.43 -9.49
CA GLY A 19 -2.18 -6.38 -9.20
C GLY A 19 -3.53 -6.57 -9.86
N ILE A 20 -3.65 -7.48 -10.84
CA ILE A 20 -4.93 -7.86 -11.45
C ILE A 20 -5.77 -8.71 -10.50
N ALA A 21 -5.12 -9.57 -9.72
CA ALA A 21 -5.81 -10.53 -8.86
C ALA A 21 -6.15 -9.94 -7.48
N SER A 22 -5.31 -9.04 -6.98
CA SER A 22 -5.43 -8.48 -5.63
C SER A 22 -4.79 -7.10 -5.56
N ALA A 23 -5.27 -6.26 -4.65
CA ALA A 23 -4.75 -4.91 -4.46
C ALA A 23 -3.34 -4.90 -3.84
N ALA A 24 -3.04 -5.85 -2.94
CA ALA A 24 -1.72 -5.95 -2.31
C ALA A 24 -1.36 -7.36 -1.78
N HIS A 25 -2.20 -8.37 -1.97
CA HIS A 25 -2.03 -9.76 -1.49
C HIS A 25 -1.79 -9.84 0.04
N VAL A 26 -2.36 -8.90 0.78
CA VAL A 26 -2.09 -8.73 2.22
C VAL A 26 -2.69 -9.87 3.03
N ASP A 27 -3.74 -10.51 2.54
CA ASP A 27 -4.39 -11.68 3.14
C ASP A 27 -3.47 -12.91 3.25
N LEU A 28 -2.47 -13.06 2.36
CA LEU A 28 -1.49 -14.14 2.42
C LEU A 28 -0.64 -14.10 3.70
N LEU A 29 -0.53 -12.92 4.33
CA LEU A 29 0.20 -12.70 5.57
C LEU A 29 -0.59 -13.14 6.82
N ALA A 30 -1.82 -13.64 6.66
CA ALA A 30 -2.60 -14.18 7.78
C ALA A 30 -1.94 -15.42 8.40
N ALA A 31 -1.24 -16.22 7.58
CA ALA A 31 -0.65 -17.49 7.97
C ALA A 31 0.84 -17.38 8.37
N THR A 32 1.40 -16.18 8.37
CA THR A 32 2.80 -15.95 8.73
C THR A 32 2.94 -15.58 10.20
N ASP A 33 4.16 -15.55 10.73
CA ASP A 33 4.40 -15.29 12.17
C ASP A 33 4.48 -13.78 12.50
N GLU A 34 4.57 -12.89 11.51
CA GLU A 34 4.76 -11.46 11.76
C GLU A 34 3.53 -10.82 12.40
N ASP A 35 3.71 -10.13 13.53
CA ASP A 35 2.62 -9.44 14.23
C ASP A 35 2.25 -8.09 13.61
N VAL A 36 3.20 -7.47 12.90
CA VAL A 36 3.05 -6.12 12.33
C VAL A 36 3.33 -6.16 10.84
N ILE A 37 2.36 -5.68 10.07
CA ILE A 37 2.41 -5.66 8.62
C ILE A 37 2.36 -4.21 8.15
N PHE A 38 3.40 -3.78 7.44
CA PHE A 38 3.43 -2.49 6.76
C PHE A 38 2.96 -2.67 5.33
N VAL A 39 1.94 -1.90 4.93
CA VAL A 39 1.39 -1.96 3.58
C VAL A 39 1.54 -0.58 2.94
N SER A 40 2.25 -0.51 1.83
CA SER A 40 2.34 0.68 0.99
C SER A 40 1.63 0.40 -0.33
N ASN A 41 0.58 1.17 -0.64
CA ASN A 41 -0.15 0.98 -1.90
C ASN A 41 -0.50 2.32 -2.54
N PRO A 42 0.31 2.80 -3.51
CA PRO A 42 0.05 4.08 -4.17
C PRO A 42 -1.21 4.05 -5.03
N LEU A 43 -1.64 2.89 -5.51
CA LEU A 43 -2.85 2.74 -6.32
C LEU A 43 -4.15 2.89 -5.51
N SER A 44 -4.07 2.94 -4.17
CA SER A 44 -5.21 3.33 -3.32
C SER A 44 -5.61 4.81 -3.50
N LEU A 45 -4.86 5.57 -4.29
CA LEU A 45 -5.33 6.83 -4.89
C LEU A 45 -6.68 6.66 -5.60
N PHE A 46 -6.87 5.55 -6.31
CA PHE A 46 -8.08 5.28 -7.06
C PHE A 46 -9.16 4.65 -6.13
N PRO A 47 -10.36 5.27 -6.01
CA PRO A 47 -11.35 4.82 -5.02
C PRO A 47 -11.74 3.33 -5.08
N PRO A 48 -11.94 2.72 -6.26
CA PRO A 48 -12.25 1.29 -6.33
C PRO A 48 -11.11 0.41 -5.79
N LEU A 49 -9.85 0.73 -6.13
CA LEU A 49 -8.68 -0.02 -5.68
C LEU A 49 -8.45 0.15 -4.17
N ARG A 50 -8.72 1.35 -3.64
CA ARG A 50 -8.74 1.60 -2.19
C ARG A 50 -9.73 0.71 -1.45
N LEU A 51 -10.92 0.52 -2.00
CA LEU A 51 -11.93 -0.34 -1.38
C LEU A 51 -11.47 -1.79 -1.32
N LEU A 52 -10.88 -2.29 -2.41
CA LEU A 52 -10.30 -3.64 -2.49
C LEU A 52 -9.18 -3.82 -1.45
N LEU A 53 -8.24 -2.88 -1.39
CA LEU A 53 -7.16 -2.91 -0.39
C LEU A 53 -7.69 -2.95 1.04
N ARG A 54 -8.67 -2.10 1.37
CA ARG A 54 -9.24 -2.05 2.72
C ARG A 54 -10.03 -3.33 3.06
N ARG A 55 -10.57 -4.02 2.06
CA ARG A 55 -11.19 -5.34 2.25
C ARG A 55 -10.14 -6.40 2.58
N GLU A 56 -9.01 -6.43 1.87
CA GLU A 56 -7.89 -7.35 2.15
C GLU A 56 -7.29 -7.11 3.53
N VAL A 57 -7.02 -5.86 3.89
CA VAL A 57 -6.53 -5.49 5.23
C VAL A 57 -7.51 -5.95 6.33
N ARG A 58 -8.82 -5.92 6.06
CA ARG A 58 -9.83 -6.39 7.02
C ARG A 58 -9.82 -7.92 7.17
N ALA A 59 -9.40 -8.65 6.15
CA ALA A 59 -9.31 -10.11 6.19
C ALA A 59 -8.22 -10.60 7.18
N LEU A 60 -7.29 -9.74 7.56
CA LEU A 60 -6.27 -10.04 8.58
C LEU A 60 -6.74 -9.92 10.04
N ARG A 61 -7.95 -9.39 10.27
CA ARG A 61 -8.47 -9.21 11.64
C ARG A 61 -8.56 -10.52 12.45
N PRO A 62 -9.03 -11.65 11.90
CA PRO A 62 -9.09 -12.92 12.65
C PRO A 62 -7.71 -13.43 13.09
N ALA A 63 -6.66 -13.10 12.33
CA ALA A 63 -5.28 -13.47 12.65
C ALA A 63 -4.60 -12.48 13.63
N ASN A 64 -5.36 -11.52 14.19
CA ASN A 64 -4.88 -10.51 15.14
C ASN A 64 -3.64 -9.72 14.69
N LYS A 65 -3.48 -9.56 13.36
CA LYS A 65 -2.34 -8.84 12.78
C LYS A 65 -2.53 -7.33 12.90
N ARG A 66 -1.47 -6.61 13.27
CA ARG A 66 -1.46 -5.14 13.30
C ARG A 66 -1.03 -4.61 11.95
N VAL A 67 -1.94 -3.95 11.24
CA VAL A 67 -1.65 -3.40 9.91
C VAL A 67 -1.39 -1.90 9.98
N VAL A 68 -0.21 -1.47 9.52
CA VAL A 68 0.15 -0.07 9.31
C VAL A 68 0.06 0.21 7.81
N LEU A 69 -1.07 0.80 7.42
CA LEU A 69 -1.34 1.15 6.03
C LEU A 69 -0.86 2.56 5.69
N PHE A 70 -0.08 2.67 4.61
CA PHE A 70 0.34 3.90 3.95
C PHE A 70 -0.41 4.06 2.62
N GLU A 71 -1.43 4.91 2.65
CA GLU A 71 -2.13 5.39 1.46
C GLU A 71 -1.57 6.78 1.07
N PRO A 72 -1.61 7.17 -0.22
CA PRO A 72 -1.21 8.51 -0.62
C PRO A 72 -1.96 9.60 0.15
N SER A 73 -1.22 10.56 0.72
CA SER A 73 -1.82 11.82 1.16
C SER A 73 -2.28 12.63 -0.05
N ALA A 74 -3.14 13.64 0.17
CA ALA A 74 -3.56 14.55 -0.89
C ALA A 74 -2.34 15.23 -1.56
N ASP A 75 -1.35 15.64 -0.77
CA ASP A 75 -0.15 16.31 -1.28
C ASP A 75 0.71 15.37 -2.13
N ALA A 76 0.96 14.14 -1.64
CA ALA A 76 1.74 13.14 -2.39
C ALA A 76 1.01 12.70 -3.67
N ALA A 77 -0.32 12.58 -3.61
CA ALA A 77 -1.15 12.29 -4.78
C ALA A 77 -1.09 13.40 -5.84
N ALA A 78 -1.08 14.67 -5.43
CA ALA A 78 -0.96 15.80 -6.34
C ALA A 78 0.40 15.83 -7.05
N VAL A 79 1.48 15.50 -6.34
CA VAL A 79 2.83 15.37 -6.92
C VAL A 79 2.88 14.21 -7.92
N MET A 80 2.37 13.04 -7.54
CA MET A 80 2.33 11.85 -8.39
C MET A 80 1.54 12.08 -9.68
N GLY A 81 0.39 12.75 -9.58
CA GLY A 81 -0.51 12.97 -10.71
C GLY A 81 -1.31 11.71 -11.09
N LEU A 82 -2.07 11.82 -12.19
CA LEU A 82 -2.93 10.74 -12.68
C LEU A 82 -2.18 9.73 -13.55
N ASP A 83 -1.12 10.17 -14.24
CA ASP A 83 -0.21 9.25 -14.94
C ASP A 83 0.78 8.67 -13.93
N VAL A 84 0.38 7.57 -13.31
CA VAL A 84 1.19 6.86 -12.32
C VAL A 84 2.46 6.22 -12.91
N MET A 85 2.62 6.25 -14.23
CA MET A 85 3.80 5.75 -14.94
C MET A 85 4.74 6.88 -15.41
N ASP A 86 4.45 8.16 -15.08
CA ASP A 86 5.34 9.28 -15.39
C ASP A 86 6.61 9.25 -14.53
N VAL A 87 7.67 8.69 -15.11
CA VAL A 87 8.98 8.52 -14.45
C VAL A 87 9.61 9.86 -14.09
N SER A 88 9.28 10.96 -14.78
CA SER A 88 9.83 12.28 -14.44
C SER A 88 9.39 12.77 -13.06
N ARG A 89 8.26 12.25 -12.55
CA ARG A 89 7.70 12.57 -11.24
C ARG A 89 8.11 11.59 -10.15
N ALA A 90 8.83 10.51 -10.48
CA ALA A 90 9.15 9.46 -9.52
C ALA A 90 9.93 9.97 -8.30
N GLY A 91 11.00 10.76 -8.52
CA GLY A 91 11.80 11.33 -7.44
C GLY A 91 10.99 12.23 -6.49
N PRO A 92 10.33 13.28 -7.01
CA PRO A 92 9.45 14.13 -6.20
C PRO A 92 8.34 13.35 -5.46
N THR A 93 7.76 12.33 -6.11
CA THR A 93 6.71 11.49 -5.52
C THR A 93 7.23 10.69 -4.33
N VAL A 94 8.42 10.09 -4.45
CA VAL A 94 9.06 9.33 -3.37
C VAL A 94 9.31 10.22 -2.15
N GLU A 95 9.84 11.43 -2.35
CA GLU A 95 10.08 12.36 -1.23
C GLU A 95 8.79 12.81 -0.55
N ALA A 96 7.76 13.18 -1.32
CA ALA A 96 6.46 13.56 -0.77
C ALA A 96 5.80 12.40 0.00
N ALA A 97 5.88 11.18 -0.54
CA ALA A 97 5.37 9.98 0.12
C ALA A 97 6.13 9.67 1.42
N ARG A 98 7.46 9.80 1.41
CA ARG A 98 8.31 9.60 2.60
C ARG A 98 7.97 10.60 3.70
N GLU A 99 7.83 11.88 3.37
CA GLU A 99 7.44 12.92 4.33
C GLU A 99 6.05 12.61 4.93
N ALA A 100 5.08 12.28 4.09
CA ALA A 100 3.72 11.92 4.51
C ALA A 100 3.71 10.69 5.43
N ALA A 101 4.47 9.64 5.09
CA ALA A 101 4.61 8.44 5.90
C ALA A 101 5.21 8.75 7.28
N MET A 102 6.28 9.57 7.33
CA MET A 102 6.90 9.98 8.59
C MET A 102 5.96 10.82 9.44
N LYS A 103 5.19 11.74 8.84
CA LYS A 103 4.17 12.52 9.55
C LYS A 103 3.08 11.62 10.14
N SER A 104 2.61 10.63 9.39
CA SER A 104 1.62 9.64 9.85
C SER A 104 2.14 8.82 11.03
N LEU A 105 3.38 8.33 10.96
CA LEU A 105 4.01 7.56 12.05
C LEU A 105 4.19 8.40 13.32
N ARG A 106 4.68 9.63 13.19
CA ARG A 106 4.83 10.56 14.34
C ARG A 106 3.48 10.82 15.02
N ALA A 107 2.43 11.09 14.23
CA ALA A 107 1.08 11.31 14.76
C ALA A 107 0.52 10.08 15.50
N ARG A 108 0.80 8.86 15.01
CA ARG A 108 0.44 7.61 15.70
C ARG A 108 1.18 7.46 17.02
N LYS A 109 2.50 7.70 17.04
CA LYS A 109 3.32 7.63 18.26
C LYS A 109 2.84 8.64 19.32
N LEU A 110 2.52 9.88 18.91
CA LEU A 110 1.98 10.89 19.82
C LEU A 110 0.63 10.48 20.43
N ARG A 111 -0.28 9.91 19.63
CA ARG A 111 -1.55 9.37 20.15
C ARG A 111 -1.33 8.24 21.15
N GLN A 112 -0.46 7.30 20.83
CA GLN A 112 -0.13 6.19 21.73
C GLN A 112 0.46 6.69 23.06
N LEU A 113 1.33 7.71 23.04
CA LEU A 113 1.88 8.30 24.26
C LEU A 113 0.80 9.04 25.07
N ALA A 114 -0.13 9.74 24.41
CA ALA A 114 -1.23 10.43 25.08
C ALA A 114 -2.18 9.43 25.78
N GLU A 115 -2.50 8.30 25.13
CA GLU A 115 -3.30 7.21 25.70
C GLU A 115 -2.61 6.47 26.86
N GLN A 116 -1.30 6.67 27.06
CA GLN A 116 -0.56 6.10 28.20
C GLN A 116 -0.46 7.06 29.39
N LEU A 117 -0.69 8.35 29.18
CA LEU A 117 -0.55 9.41 30.19
C LEU A 117 -1.89 9.78 30.85
N PHE A 118 -3.02 9.36 30.28
CA PHE A 118 -4.39 9.56 30.77
C PHE A 118 -5.13 8.22 30.77
#